data_AF-A0AAU9XWA7-F1
#
_entry.id   AF-A0AAU9XWA7-F1
#
_cell.length_a   1.000
_cell.length_b   1.000
_cell.length_c   1.000
_cell.angle_alpha   90.00
_cell.angle_beta   90.00
_cell.angle_gamma   90.00
#
_symmetry.space_group_name_H-M   'P 1'
#
loop_
_entity.id
_entity.type
_entity.pdbx_description
1 polymer ?
#
loop_
_entity_poly.entity_id
_entity_poly.type
_entity_poly.pdbx_seq_one_letter_code
_entity_poly.pdbx_strand_id
1 'polypeptide(L)'
;MSRRRRSEERSTSPSRQSKAKTIQRWIRLKFIGVSLRMDYLTRTLVNLDGNCTPTDEIVERLGEANRYIRDIDVQSIACAVQYAPKIYSGGCGRPPFEIKEEQLSFVIDQGFQVPVIAQLFRVSTRTIERRMQTYGLSTSGKPYDHFIF
;
A
#
# COMPACT_ATOMS: atom_id res chain seq x y z
N MET A 1 -22.27 26.87 64.11
CA MET A 1 -21.91 27.90 63.11
C MET A 1 -20.78 27.33 62.25
N SER A 2 -21.04 26.69 61.12
CA SER A 2 -21.21 27.26 59.76
C SER A 2 -20.03 28.10 59.24
N ARG A 3 -19.25 27.52 58.30
CA ARG A 3 -18.81 28.07 56.99
C ARG A 3 -17.73 27.16 56.38
N ARG A 4 -18.05 26.30 55.41
CA ARG A 4 -18.02 26.49 53.94
C ARG A 4 -16.63 26.78 53.33
N ARG A 5 -16.09 25.74 52.68
CA ARG A 5 -15.37 25.67 51.38
C ARG A 5 -14.34 26.77 51.03
N ARG A 6 -13.11 26.34 50.76
CA ARG A 6 -12.42 26.74 49.51
C ARG A 6 -11.51 25.61 49.02
N SER A 7 -12.01 24.94 48.00
CA SER A 7 -11.34 24.06 47.05
C SER A 7 -10.59 24.91 46.02
N GLU A 8 -9.28 24.74 45.87
CA GLU A 8 -8.41 25.29 44.80
C GLU A 8 -6.95 25.01 45.27
N GLU A 9 -6.01 24.38 44.57
CA GLU A 9 -5.82 24.03 43.17
C GLU A 9 -4.99 22.75 43.11
N ARG A 10 -5.50 21.71 42.46
CA ARG A 10 -4.71 20.53 42.10
C ARG A 10 -3.97 20.88 40.81
N SER A 11 -2.82 21.56 40.93
CA SER A 11 -1.90 21.79 39.80
C SER A 11 -1.24 20.46 39.41
N THR A 12 -1.98 19.62 38.71
CA THR A 12 -1.46 18.40 38.09
C THR A 12 -0.59 18.82 36.91
N SER A 13 0.66 19.16 37.20
CA SER A 13 1.70 19.35 36.19
C SER A 13 1.69 18.16 35.23
N PRO A 14 1.56 18.36 33.91
CA PRO A 14 1.48 17.25 32.98
C PRO A 14 2.76 16.43 33.10
N SER A 15 2.63 15.15 33.43
CA SER A 15 3.75 14.23 33.56
C SER A 15 4.63 14.29 32.31
N ARG A 16 5.95 14.09 32.45
CA ARG A 16 6.91 14.12 31.33
C ARG A 16 6.47 13.22 30.16
N GLN A 17 5.78 12.12 30.44
CA GLN A 17 5.18 11.23 29.45
C GLN A 17 4.03 11.88 28.65
N SER A 18 3.20 12.72 29.28
CA SER A 18 2.10 13.43 28.60
C SER A 18 2.62 14.51 27.63
N LYS A 19 3.68 15.22 28.03
CA LYS A 19 4.37 16.20 27.17
C LYS A 19 5.04 15.51 25.97
N ALA A 20 5.73 14.39 26.21
CA ALA A 20 6.34 13.59 25.15
C ALA A 20 5.30 13.07 24.14
N LYS A 21 4.15 12.57 24.61
CA LYS A 21 3.04 12.13 23.74
C LYS A 21 2.48 13.27 22.89
N THR A 22 2.38 14.48 23.44
CA THR A 22 1.89 15.66 22.73
C THR A 22 2.85 16.11 21.64
N ILE A 23 4.16 16.12 21.93
CA ILE A 23 5.20 16.47 20.97
C ILE A 23 5.26 15.44 19.82
N GLN A 24 5.22 14.15 20.14
CA GLN A 24 5.16 13.07 19.14
C GLN A 24 3.93 13.20 18.23
N ARG A 25 2.77 13.51 18.80
CA ARG A 25 1.54 13.77 18.02
C ARG A 25 1.67 14.97 17.10
N TRP A 26 2.31 16.06 17.56
CA TRP A 26 2.56 17.25 16.76
C TRP A 26 3.51 17.00 15.58
N ILE A 27 4.59 16.26 15.83
CA ILE A 27 5.54 15.83 14.80
C ILE A 27 4.82 14.96 13.76
N ARG A 28 4.03 13.97 14.22
CA ARG A 28 3.26 13.08 13.35
C ARG A 28 2.28 13.84 12.44
N LEU A 29 1.51 14.79 12.98
CA LEU A 29 0.57 15.59 12.18
C LEU A 29 1.29 16.41 11.09
N LYS A 30 2.50 16.91 11.37
CA LYS A 30 3.32 17.58 10.35
C LYS A 30 3.76 16.61 9.24
N PHE A 31 4.20 15.40 9.59
CA PHE A 31 4.62 14.40 8.60
C PHE A 31 3.46 13.91 7.71
N ILE A 32 2.28 13.67 8.28
CA ILE A 32 1.08 13.32 7.51
C ILE A 32 0.74 14.42 6.50
N GLY A 33 0.83 15.69 6.91
CA GLY A 33 0.59 16.83 6.03
C GLY A 33 1.59 16.92 4.87
N VAL A 34 2.86 16.57 5.10
CA VAL A 34 3.89 16.53 4.05
C VAL A 34 3.63 15.39 3.07
N SER A 35 3.34 14.18 3.56
CA SER A 35 3.03 13.03 2.70
C SER A 35 1.82 13.28 1.80
N LEU A 36 0.75 13.88 2.34
CA LEU A 36 -0.44 14.23 1.54
C LEU A 36 -0.16 15.26 0.45
N ARG A 37 0.70 16.26 0.74
CA ARG A 37 1.10 17.27 -0.25
C ARG A 37 1.98 16.67 -1.34
N MET A 38 2.88 15.76 -0.97
CA MET A 38 3.72 15.07 -1.94
C MET A 38 2.90 14.15 -2.84
N ASP A 39 1.95 13.38 -2.29
CA ASP A 39 1.00 12.57 -3.06
C ASP A 39 0.18 13.42 -4.05
N TYR A 40 -0.24 14.62 -3.62
CA TYR A 40 -0.94 15.58 -4.48
C TYR A 40 -0.05 16.05 -5.63
N LEU A 41 1.18 16.48 -5.33
CA LEU A 41 2.13 16.94 -6.34
C LEU A 41 2.46 15.85 -7.37
N THR A 42 2.73 14.62 -6.92
CA THR A 42 2.94 13.48 -7.83
C THR A 42 1.73 13.28 -8.73
N ARG A 43 0.51 13.34 -8.20
CA ARG A 43 -0.71 13.13 -8.99
C ARG A 43 -0.98 14.28 -9.97
N THR A 44 -0.71 15.52 -9.58
CA THR A 44 -0.83 16.69 -10.46
C THR A 44 0.22 16.65 -11.57
N LEU A 45 1.47 16.28 -11.25
CA LEU A 45 2.54 16.11 -12.25
C LEU A 45 2.21 15.02 -13.27
N VAL A 46 1.70 13.88 -12.83
CA VAL A 46 1.30 12.78 -13.71
C VAL A 46 0.10 13.15 -14.60
N ASN A 47 -0.75 14.07 -14.16
CA ASN A 47 -1.96 14.50 -14.89
C ASN A 47 -1.78 15.82 -15.67
N LEU A 48 -0.58 16.41 -15.69
CA LEU A 48 -0.31 17.60 -16.51
C LEU A 48 -0.21 17.16 -17.97
N ASP A 49 -1.17 17.63 -18.78
CA ASP A 49 -1.35 17.25 -20.18
C ASP A 49 -0.32 17.94 -21.10
N GLY A 50 0.19 17.18 -22.06
CA GLY A 50 0.75 17.65 -23.34
C GLY A 50 2.16 18.27 -23.39
N ASN A 51 2.55 19.16 -22.48
CA ASN A 51 3.68 20.07 -22.76
C ASN A 51 4.93 19.94 -21.89
N CYS A 52 4.87 19.12 -20.84
CA CYS A 52 6.05 18.72 -20.08
C CYS A 52 5.89 17.23 -19.85
N THR A 53 6.60 16.39 -20.61
CA THR A 53 6.79 15.00 -20.18
C THR A 53 7.39 15.09 -18.78
N PRO A 54 6.68 14.68 -17.71
CA PRO A 54 7.31 14.60 -16.41
C PRO A 54 8.45 13.60 -16.61
N THR A 55 9.70 14.08 -16.56
CA THR A 55 10.85 13.20 -16.76
C THR A 55 10.64 12.03 -15.82
N ASP A 56 10.64 10.79 -16.33
CA ASP A 56 10.36 9.60 -15.52
C ASP A 56 11.20 9.59 -14.22
N GLU A 57 12.40 10.15 -14.30
CA GLU A 57 13.30 10.45 -13.18
C GLU A 57 12.68 11.30 -12.05
N ILE A 58 11.92 12.35 -12.37
CA ILE A 58 11.26 13.22 -11.38
C ILE A 58 10.14 12.44 -10.67
N VAL A 59 9.34 11.69 -11.42
CA VAL A 59 8.25 10.86 -10.87
C VAL A 59 8.81 9.74 -9.99
N GLU A 60 9.91 9.13 -10.42
CA GLU A 60 10.64 8.12 -9.67
C GLU A 60 11.22 8.69 -8.37
N ARG A 61 11.96 9.80 -8.43
CA ARG A 61 12.55 10.46 -7.25
C ARG A 61 11.49 10.93 -6.25
N LEU A 62 10.37 11.48 -6.73
CA LEU A 62 9.22 11.83 -5.87
C LEU A 62 8.59 10.59 -5.24
N GLY A 63 8.52 9.50 -6.00
CA GLY A 63 8.09 8.20 -5.55
C GLY A 63 8.97 7.63 -4.42
N GLU A 64 10.29 7.72 -4.58
CA GLU A 64 11.28 7.34 -3.58
C GLU A 64 11.15 8.15 -2.30
N ALA A 65 11.09 9.48 -2.41
CA ALA A 65 10.90 10.36 -1.26
C ALA A 65 9.62 10.00 -0.47
N ASN A 66 8.53 9.68 -1.18
CA ASN A 66 7.29 9.24 -0.56
C ASN A 66 7.41 7.88 0.12
N ARG A 67 8.20 6.94 -0.42
CA ARG A 67 8.50 5.66 0.25
C ARG A 67 9.22 5.90 1.57
N TYR A 68 10.30 6.68 1.57
CA TYR A 68 11.06 6.96 2.80
C TYR A 68 10.21 7.65 3.88
N ILE A 69 9.38 8.63 3.50
CA ILE A 69 8.48 9.31 4.44
C ILE A 69 7.46 8.32 5.05
N ARG A 70 6.97 7.37 4.26
CA ARG A 70 5.99 6.37 4.72
C ARG A 70 6.62 5.26 5.54
N ASP A 71 7.84 4.83 5.24
CA ASP A 71 8.57 3.84 6.05
C ASP A 71 8.86 4.39 7.46
N ILE A 72 9.15 5.69 7.56
CA ILE A 72 9.29 6.40 8.85
C ILE A 72 7.95 6.40 9.62
N ASP A 73 6.80 6.50 8.94
CA ASP A 73 5.47 6.49 9.57
C ASP A 73 5.02 5.07 9.95
N VAL A 74 5.31 4.04 9.13
CA VAL A 74 4.99 2.62 9.41
C VAL A 74 5.71 2.14 10.67
N GLN A 75 6.96 2.55 10.89
CA GLN A 75 7.71 2.23 12.11
C GLN A 75 7.08 2.87 13.38
N SER A 76 6.19 3.85 13.22
CA SER A 76 5.50 4.57 14.30
C SER A 76 4.07 4.09 14.57
N ILE A 77 3.46 3.29 13.68
CA ILE A 77 2.05 2.90 13.74
C ILE A 77 1.91 1.39 13.91
N ALA A 78 2.14 0.91 15.13
CA ALA A 78 1.58 -0.34 15.61
C ALA A 78 0.15 -0.12 16.14
N CYS A 79 -0.77 0.47 15.35
CA CYS A 79 -2.19 0.54 15.75
C CYS A 79 -3.14 0.92 14.59
N ALA A 80 -3.96 -0.05 14.22
CA ALA A 80 -5.39 0.10 13.94
C ALA A 80 -5.84 0.98 12.78
N VAL A 81 -5.51 0.61 11.53
CA VAL A 81 -6.46 0.72 10.42
C VAL A 81 -6.21 -0.41 9.41
N GLN A 82 -7.22 -1.24 9.12
CA GLN A 82 -7.17 -2.31 8.13
C GLN A 82 -7.24 -1.78 6.68
N TYR A 83 -6.37 -0.83 6.31
CA TYR A 83 -6.17 -0.52 4.90
C TYR A 83 -5.11 -1.45 4.34
N ALA A 84 -5.43 -2.12 3.23
CA ALA A 84 -4.43 -2.86 2.46
C ALA A 84 -3.26 -1.89 2.16
N PRO A 85 -2.00 -2.30 2.43
CA PRO A 85 -0.86 -1.43 2.22
C PRO A 85 -0.85 -0.96 0.77
N LYS A 86 -0.85 0.37 0.57
CA LYS A 86 -0.83 0.98 -0.75
C LYS A 86 0.57 0.77 -1.35
N ILE A 87 0.71 -0.29 -2.16
CA ILE A 87 1.93 -0.65 -2.90
C ILE A 87 2.20 0.45 -3.93
N TYR A 88 3.36 1.10 -3.83
CA TYR A 88 3.78 2.14 -4.77
C TYR A 88 4.88 1.61 -5.69
N SER A 89 4.52 1.32 -6.94
CA SER A 89 5.40 0.71 -7.94
C SER A 89 6.26 1.71 -8.72
N GLY A 90 6.30 2.99 -8.33
CA GLY A 90 7.12 4.01 -9.02
C GLY A 90 6.53 4.56 -10.32
N GLY A 91 5.71 3.77 -11.02
CA GLY A 91 5.09 4.17 -12.29
C GLY A 91 3.68 4.75 -12.17
N CYS A 92 3.23 5.39 -13.24
CA CYS A 92 1.86 5.89 -13.40
C CYS A 92 0.84 4.74 -13.50
N GLY A 93 -0.31 4.88 -12.83
CA GLY A 93 -1.44 3.97 -12.95
C GLY A 93 -1.62 2.97 -11.79
N ARG A 94 -2.49 1.98 -11.99
CA ARG A 94 -2.75 0.91 -11.01
C ARG A 94 -1.56 -0.05 -11.02
N PRO A 95 -0.95 -0.38 -9.85
CA PRO A 95 0.13 -1.36 -9.79
C PRO A 95 -0.30 -2.66 -10.47
N PRO A 96 0.51 -3.21 -11.40
CA PRO A 96 0.18 -4.46 -12.05
C PRO A 96 0.15 -5.58 -11.02
N PHE A 97 -0.85 -6.46 -11.12
CA PHE A 97 -0.83 -7.70 -10.36
C PHE A 97 0.24 -8.62 -10.97
N GLU A 98 1.37 -8.74 -10.28
CA GLU A 98 2.50 -9.52 -10.71
C GLU A 98 2.33 -10.98 -10.26
N ILE A 99 2.37 -11.89 -11.23
CA ILE A 99 2.37 -13.34 -11.02
C ILE A 99 3.69 -13.76 -11.61
N LYS A 100 4.62 -14.17 -10.76
CA LYS A 100 5.97 -14.53 -11.20
C LYS A 100 5.95 -15.83 -11.98
N GLU A 101 6.94 -16.01 -12.85
CA GLU A 101 7.08 -17.23 -13.65
C GLU A 101 7.19 -18.46 -12.74
N GLU A 102 8.00 -18.41 -11.68
CA GLU A 102 8.24 -19.54 -10.79
C GLU A 102 6.99 -19.98 -10.03
N GLN A 103 6.11 -19.01 -9.72
CA GLN A 103 4.84 -19.30 -9.08
C GLN A 103 3.88 -19.98 -10.04
N LEU A 104 3.87 -19.53 -11.30
CA LEU A 104 2.99 -20.09 -12.31
C LEU A 104 3.47 -21.47 -12.76
N SER A 105 4.78 -21.67 -12.95
CA SER A 105 5.38 -22.97 -13.28
C SER A 105 5.15 -23.98 -12.16
N PHE A 106 5.37 -23.61 -10.90
CA PHE A 106 5.09 -24.49 -9.76
C PHE A 106 3.66 -25.02 -9.77
N VAL A 107 2.68 -24.15 -9.98
CA VAL A 107 1.26 -24.54 -9.98
C VAL A 107 0.92 -25.41 -11.20
N ILE A 108 1.54 -25.15 -12.35
CA ILE A 108 1.40 -26.00 -13.55
C ILE A 108 2.03 -27.38 -13.33
N ASP A 109 3.21 -27.45 -12.69
CA ASP A 109 3.92 -28.69 -12.37
C ASP A 109 3.14 -29.57 -11.40
N GLN A 110 2.35 -28.96 -10.50
CA GLN A 110 1.40 -29.68 -9.66
C GLN A 110 0.16 -30.21 -10.43
N GLY A 111 0.07 -29.95 -11.73
CA GLY A 111 -0.99 -30.45 -12.62
C GLY A 111 -2.28 -29.63 -12.64
N PHE A 112 -2.30 -28.45 -12.01
CA PHE A 112 -3.49 -27.60 -12.02
C PHE A 112 -3.78 -27.04 -13.42
N GLN A 113 -5.08 -26.95 -13.74
CA GLN A 113 -5.56 -26.43 -15.02
C GLN A 113 -5.78 -24.92 -14.96
N VAL A 114 -5.70 -24.26 -16.12
CA VAL A 114 -5.87 -22.81 -16.27
C VAL A 114 -7.10 -22.25 -15.53
N PRO A 115 -8.30 -22.86 -15.58
CA PRO A 115 -9.47 -22.34 -14.84
C PRO A 115 -9.27 -22.34 -13.33
N VAL A 116 -8.67 -23.40 -12.79
CA VAL A 116 -8.39 -23.54 -11.34
C VAL A 116 -7.29 -22.58 -10.92
N ILE A 117 -6.25 -22.44 -11.74
CA ILE A 117 -5.18 -21.46 -11.54
C ILE A 117 -5.76 -20.04 -11.48
N ALA A 118 -6.66 -19.70 -12.40
CA ALA A 118 -7.31 -18.39 -12.44
C ALA A 118 -8.12 -18.11 -11.15
N GLN A 119 -8.84 -19.11 -10.64
CA GLN A 119 -9.54 -19.01 -9.36
C GLN A 119 -8.58 -18.83 -8.18
N LEU A 120 -7.47 -19.58 -8.15
CA LEU A 120 -6.45 -19.51 -7.10
C LEU A 120 -5.82 -18.12 -7.01
N PHE A 121 -5.41 -17.56 -8.15
CA PHE A 121 -4.81 -16.22 -8.23
C PHE A 121 -5.85 -15.09 -8.21
N ARG A 122 -7.17 -15.41 -8.20
CA ARG A 122 -8.28 -14.45 -8.26
C ARG A 122 -8.19 -13.50 -9.45
N VAL A 123 -7.82 -14.05 -10.61
CA VAL A 123 -7.72 -13.33 -11.89
C VAL A 123 -8.54 -14.03 -12.97
N SER A 124 -8.69 -13.38 -14.14
CA SER A 124 -9.34 -14.02 -15.29
C SER A 124 -8.46 -15.13 -15.89
N THR A 125 -9.08 -16.14 -16.51
CA THR A 125 -8.38 -17.18 -17.28
C THR A 125 -7.45 -16.58 -18.34
N ARG A 126 -7.94 -15.56 -19.05
CA ARG A 126 -7.17 -14.80 -20.04
C ARG A 126 -5.89 -14.19 -19.47
N THR A 127 -5.90 -13.75 -18.20
CA THR A 127 -4.70 -13.23 -17.53
C THR A 127 -3.64 -14.32 -17.38
N ILE A 128 -4.06 -15.53 -17.00
CA ILE A 128 -3.18 -16.68 -16.85
C ILE A 128 -2.64 -17.12 -18.22
N GLU A 129 -3.50 -17.29 -19.22
CA GLU A 129 -3.09 -17.67 -20.59
C GLU A 129 -2.06 -16.70 -21.17
N ARG A 130 -2.29 -15.39 -21.03
CA ARG A 130 -1.34 -14.37 -21.49
C ARG A 130 0.01 -14.50 -20.79
N ARG A 131 0.02 -14.77 -19.48
CA ARG A 131 1.26 -14.95 -18.71
C ARG A 131 1.97 -16.26 -19.06
N MET A 132 1.22 -17.34 -19.27
CA MET A 132 1.75 -18.60 -19.79
C MET A 132 2.43 -18.40 -21.15
N GLN A 133 1.79 -17.69 -22.08
CA GLN A 133 2.40 -17.35 -23.38
C GLN A 133 3.67 -16.50 -23.23
N THR A 134 3.66 -15.54 -22.31
CA THR A 134 4.81 -14.67 -22.04
C THR A 134 6.02 -15.47 -21.54
N TYR A 135 5.79 -16.50 -20.73
CA TYR A 135 6.82 -17.34 -20.13
C TYR A 135 7.08 -18.66 -20.89
N GLY A 136 6.37 -18.91 -22.00
CA GLY A 136 6.49 -20.16 -22.75
C GLY A 136 6.00 -21.42 -22.01
N LEU A 137 5.10 -21.26 -21.03
CA LEU A 137 4.57 -22.35 -20.21
C LEU A 137 3.36 -23.02 -20.87
N SER A 138 3.18 -24.33 -20.67
CA SER A 138 2.06 -25.11 -21.21
C SER A 138 1.51 -26.08 -20.17
N THR A 139 0.19 -26.28 -20.13
CA THR A 139 -0.44 -27.27 -19.24
C THR A 139 -0.40 -28.66 -19.87
N SER A 140 0.07 -29.66 -19.13
CA SER A 140 0.13 -31.07 -19.59
C SER A 140 -1.12 -31.91 -19.23
N GLY A 141 -2.12 -31.34 -18.55
CA GLY A 141 -3.20 -32.12 -17.96
C GLY A 141 -4.51 -32.17 -18.75
N LYS A 142 -5.29 -33.24 -18.52
CA LYS A 142 -6.67 -33.40 -19.03
C LYS A 142 -7.61 -32.40 -18.32
N PRO A 143 -8.65 -31.89 -18.99
CA PRO A 143 -9.59 -30.96 -18.37
C PRO A 143 -10.29 -31.62 -17.17
N TYR A 144 -10.26 -30.95 -16.02
CA TYR A 144 -11.11 -31.32 -14.88
C TYR A 144 -12.44 -30.57 -15.02
N ASP A 145 -13.50 -31.32 -15.32
CA ASP A 145 -14.87 -30.83 -15.31
C ASP A 145 -15.32 -30.55 -13.87
N HIS A 146 -15.05 -29.36 -13.36
CA HIS A 146 -15.76 -28.85 -12.18
C HIS A 146 -16.34 -27.46 -12.46
N PHE A 147 -17.57 -27.48 -12.96
CA PHE A 147 -18.53 -26.39 -12.84
C PHE A 147 -18.97 -26.28 -11.38
N ILE A 148 -18.72 -25.14 -10.71
CA ILE A 148 -19.53 -24.69 -9.58
C ILE A 148 -19.64 -23.15 -9.63
N PHE A 149 -20.86 -22.69 -9.36
CA PHE A 149 -21.49 -21.36 -9.40
C PHE A 149 -20.70 -20.17 -8.83
#